data_AF-A0A8C6WV47-F1
#
_entry.id   AF-A0A8C6WV47-F1
#
_cell.length_a   1.000
_cell.length_b   1.000
_cell.length_c   1.000
_cell.angle_alpha   90.00
_cell.angle_beta   90.00
_cell.angle_gamma   90.00
#
_symmetry.space_group_name_H-M   'P 1'
#
loop_
_entity.id
_entity.type
_entity.pdbx_description
1 polymer ?
#
loop_
_entity_poly.entity_id
_entity_poly.type
_entity_poly.pdbx_seq_one_letter_code
_entity_poly.pdbx_strand_id
1 'polypeptide(L)'
;MSKREIRLVIRNKLDTLFLHLFSPTSDICRVCRSEGSPDKPLYHPCVCTGSIKFIHQECLVQWLKHSRKEYCELCKHRFAFTPSKCLIIDCIIIIIIDYVYLL
;
A
#
# COMPACT_ATOMS: atom_id res chain seq x y z
N MET A 1 38.69 6.85 7.94
CA MET A 1 37.31 7.00 7.45
C MET A 1 36.88 8.46 7.60
N SER A 2 36.58 9.13 6.51
CA SER A 2 36.27 10.56 6.50
C SER A 2 34.79 10.82 6.82
N LYS A 3 34.47 12.01 7.34
CA LYS A 3 33.08 12.46 7.56
C LYS A 3 32.20 12.35 6.30
N ARG A 4 32.81 12.44 5.11
CA ARG A 4 32.15 12.30 3.81
C ARG A 4 31.69 10.87 3.54
N GLU A 5 32.52 9.88 3.90
CA GLU A 5 32.20 8.46 3.76
C GLU A 5 31.06 8.05 4.71
N ILE A 6 31.04 8.56 5.94
CA ILE A 6 29.96 8.31 6.91
C ILE A 6 28.61 8.85 6.39
N ARG A 7 28.60 10.06 5.83
CA ARG A 7 27.39 10.68 5.25
C ARG A 7 26.85 9.90 4.04
N LEU A 8 27.74 9.36 3.22
CA LEU A 8 27.40 8.49 2.09
C LEU A 8 26.80 7.17 2.56
N VAL A 9 27.35 6.56 3.60
CA VAL A 9 26.81 5.31 4.18
C VAL A 9 25.43 5.55 4.80
N ILE A 10 25.21 6.66 5.50
CA ILE A 10 23.90 7.01 6.08
C ILE A 10 22.84 7.22 4.98
N ARG A 11 23.17 7.98 3.93
CA ARG A 11 22.28 8.18 2.78
C ARG A 11 21.93 6.87 2.09
N ASN A 12 22.92 6.03 1.77
CA ASN A 12 22.66 4.72 1.16
C ASN A 12 21.84 3.81 2.09
N LYS A 13 22.06 3.85 3.40
CA LYS A 13 21.28 3.08 4.37
C LYS A 13 19.84 3.59 4.50
N LEU A 14 19.62 4.91 4.37
CA LEU A 14 18.30 5.52 4.27
C LEU A 14 17.62 5.20 2.95
N ASP A 15 18.32 5.24 1.82
CA ASP A 15 17.78 4.86 0.49
C ASP A 15 17.39 3.38 0.44
N THR A 16 18.19 2.51 1.05
CA THR A 16 17.89 1.07 1.14
C THR A 16 16.71 0.80 2.08
N LEU A 17 16.62 1.55 3.19
CA LEU A 17 15.47 1.51 4.09
C LEU A 17 14.22 2.09 3.41
N PHE A 18 14.39 3.09 2.55
CA PHE A 18 13.33 3.66 1.71
C PHE A 18 12.82 2.64 0.70
N LEU A 19 13.69 1.91 0.01
CA LEU A 19 13.29 0.85 -0.94
C LEU A 19 12.66 -0.38 -0.25
N HIS A 20 13.03 -0.66 1.01
CA HIS A 20 12.42 -1.75 1.79
C HIS A 20 11.08 -1.37 2.45
N LEU A 21 10.85 -0.08 2.71
CA LEU A 21 9.60 0.44 3.28
C LEU A 21 8.65 1.02 2.22
N PHE A 22 9.17 1.39 1.06
CA PHE A 22 8.44 1.85 -0.11
C PHE A 22 8.60 0.77 -1.19
N SER A 23 7.65 -0.16 -1.25
CA SER A 23 7.58 -1.02 -2.44
C SER A 23 7.24 -0.12 -3.62
N PRO A 24 8.09 0.03 -4.65
CA PRO A 24 7.80 0.86 -5.80
C PRO A 24 6.67 0.25 -6.67
N THR A 25 6.17 -0.92 -6.30
CA THR A 25 4.94 -1.47 -6.84
C THR A 25 3.77 -0.72 -6.21
N SER A 26 3.25 0.30 -6.89
CA SER A 26 1.95 0.85 -6.55
C SER A 26 0.96 -0.32 -6.49
N ASP A 27 0.33 -0.50 -5.32
CA ASP A 27 -0.70 -1.50 -5.20
C ASP A 27 -1.82 -1.16 -6.18
N ILE A 28 -2.31 -2.16 -6.91
CA ILE A 28 -3.34 -1.98 -7.94
C ILE A 28 -4.58 -2.78 -7.59
N CYS A 29 -5.75 -2.21 -7.89
CA CYS A 29 -7.02 -2.91 -7.76
C CYS A 29 -7.05 -4.15 -8.67
N ARG A 30 -7.32 -5.32 -8.09
CA ARG A 30 -7.42 -6.59 -8.83
C ARG A 30 -8.53 -6.63 -9.89
N VAL A 31 -9.49 -5.70 -9.82
CA VAL A 31 -10.64 -5.63 -10.74
C VAL A 31 -10.37 -4.63 -11.86
N CYS A 32 -10.12 -3.36 -11.53
CA CYS A 32 -9.98 -2.30 -12.54
C CYS A 32 -8.53 -2.01 -12.95
N ARG A 33 -7.54 -2.64 -12.30
CA ARG A 33 -6.10 -2.46 -12.58
C ARG A 33 -5.60 -1.02 -12.45
N SER A 34 -6.29 -0.21 -11.66
CA SER A 34 -5.89 1.16 -11.33
C SER A 34 -5.33 1.22 -9.91
N GLU A 35 -4.44 2.18 -9.67
CA GLU A 35 -3.87 2.47 -8.37
C GLU A 35 -4.93 2.97 -7.37
N GLY A 36 -4.59 2.94 -6.09
CA GLY A 36 -5.33 3.67 -5.07
C GLY A 36 -5.03 5.16 -5.14
N SER A 37 -6.04 5.99 -4.87
CA SER A 37 -5.87 7.42 -4.64
C SER A 37 -6.47 7.81 -3.28
N PRO A 38 -6.19 9.01 -2.76
CA PRO A 38 -6.83 9.48 -1.53
C PRO A 38 -8.37 9.47 -1.61
N ASP A 39 -8.93 9.81 -2.77
CA ASP A 39 -10.38 9.81 -3.01
C ASP A 39 -10.94 8.40 -3.29
N LYS A 40 -10.09 7.47 -3.73
CA LYS A 40 -10.46 6.10 -4.10
C LYS A 40 -9.42 5.10 -3.58
N PRO A 41 -9.38 4.86 -2.26
CA PRO A 41 -8.35 4.04 -1.64
C PRO A 41 -8.53 2.54 -1.94
N LEU A 42 -7.43 1.80 -1.80
CA LEU A 42 -7.43 0.33 -1.90
C LEU A 42 -7.64 -0.31 -0.53
N TYR A 43 -8.41 -1.40 -0.53
CA TYR A 43 -8.72 -2.20 0.65
C TYR A 43 -8.19 -3.62 0.48
N HIS A 44 -7.99 -4.29 1.62
CA HIS A 44 -7.59 -5.69 1.74
C HIS A 44 -8.72 -6.57 2.31
N PRO A 45 -9.82 -6.81 1.58
CA PRO A 45 -11.05 -7.30 2.17
C PRO A 45 -11.05 -8.80 2.47
N CYS A 46 -9.95 -9.50 2.22
CA CYS A 46 -9.80 -10.92 2.44
C CYS A 46 -8.36 -11.25 2.83
N VAL A 47 -8.11 -12.49 3.24
CA VAL A 47 -6.79 -12.95 3.71
C VAL A 47 -5.81 -13.30 2.58
N CYS A 48 -6.13 -12.96 1.33
CA CYS A 48 -5.21 -13.17 0.23
C CYS A 48 -3.91 -12.39 0.44
N THR A 49 -2.81 -12.92 -0.11
CA THR A 49 -1.48 -12.32 -0.04
C THR A 49 -1.05 -11.80 -1.41
N GLY A 50 0.02 -11.00 -1.46
CA GLY A 50 0.50 -10.38 -2.70
C GLY A 50 -0.47 -9.33 -3.28
N SER A 51 -0.33 -9.04 -4.58
CA SER A 51 -1.08 -7.99 -5.28
C SER A 51 -2.58 -8.28 -5.40
N ILE A 52 -2.99 -9.55 -5.34
CA ILE A 52 -4.40 -9.94 -5.53
C ILE A 52 -5.30 -9.60 -4.34
N LYS A 53 -4.72 -9.16 -3.21
CA LYS A 53 -5.47 -8.77 -2.03
C LYS A 53 -6.12 -7.39 -2.13
N PHE A 54 -5.67 -6.54 -3.06
CA PHE A 54 -6.09 -5.14 -3.16
C PHE A 54 -7.29 -4.94 -4.09
N ILE A 55 -8.27 -4.16 -3.64
CA ILE A 55 -9.46 -3.79 -4.41
C ILE A 55 -10.05 -2.47 -3.93
N HIS A 56 -10.62 -1.67 -4.83
CA HIS A 56 -11.41 -0.48 -4.43
C HIS A 56 -12.74 -0.88 -3.82
N GLN A 57 -13.29 -0.02 -2.97
CA GLN A 57 -14.61 -0.22 -2.37
C GLN A 57 -15.70 -0.35 -3.44
N GLU A 58 -15.74 0.52 -4.45
CA GLU A 58 -16.76 0.49 -5.49
C GLU A 58 -16.63 -0.77 -6.35
N CYS A 59 -15.39 -1.16 -6.66
CA CYS A 59 -15.11 -2.37 -7.43
C CYS A 59 -15.58 -3.63 -6.67
N LEU A 60 -15.36 -3.71 -5.36
CA LEU A 60 -15.86 -4.82 -4.56
C LEU A 60 -17.38 -4.82 -4.52
N VAL A 61 -18.02 -3.67 -4.25
CA VAL A 61 -19.49 -3.58 -4.20
C VAL A 61 -20.13 -3.99 -5.53
N GLN A 62 -19.59 -3.54 -6.66
CA GLN A 62 -20.04 -3.95 -7.99
C GLN A 62 -19.86 -5.45 -8.22
N TRP A 63 -18.70 -5.99 -7.83
CA TRP A 63 -18.43 -7.41 -7.93
C TRP A 63 -19.40 -8.25 -7.09
N LEU A 64 -19.69 -7.86 -5.84
CA LEU A 64 -20.64 -8.55 -4.95
C LEU A 64 -22.06 -8.56 -5.55
N LYS A 65 -22.51 -7.41 -6.10
CA LYS A 65 -23.81 -7.28 -6.76
C LYS A 65 -23.94 -8.21 -7.97
N HIS A 66 -22.89 -8.31 -8.78
CA HIS A 66 -22.91 -9.13 -9.98
C HIS A 66 -22.73 -10.63 -9.69
N SER A 67 -21.81 -10.98 -8.79
CA SER A 67 -21.47 -12.37 -8.49
C SER A 67 -22.47 -13.07 -7.56
N ARG A 68 -23.23 -12.30 -6.76
CA ARG A 68 -24.08 -12.77 -5.65
C ARG A 68 -23.31 -13.62 -4.63
N LYS A 69 -22.00 -13.39 -4.49
CA LYS A 69 -21.13 -14.10 -3.55
C LYS A 69 -20.62 -13.14 -2.49
N GLU A 70 -20.64 -13.56 -1.22
CA GLU A 70 -20.09 -12.79 -0.10
C GLU A 70 -18.67 -13.23 0.30
N TYR A 71 -18.10 -14.21 -0.42
CA TYR A 71 -16.83 -14.85 -0.11
C TYR A 71 -15.83 -14.68 -1.25
N CYS A 72 -14.56 -14.50 -0.91
CA CYS A 72 -13.47 -14.47 -1.88
C CYS A 72 -13.40 -15.78 -2.66
N GLU A 73 -13.29 -15.70 -3.98
CA GLU A 73 -13.23 -16.88 -4.83
C GLU A 73 -11.94 -17.70 -4.68
N LEU A 74 -10.88 -17.09 -4.13
CA LEU A 74 -9.58 -17.71 -3.94
C LEU A 74 -9.44 -18.30 -2.53
N CYS A 75 -9.48 -17.45 -1.50
CA CYS A 75 -9.24 -17.89 -0.11
C CYS A 75 -10.51 -18.32 0.63
N LYS A 76 -11.70 -18.19 0.03
CA LYS A 76 -13.01 -18.51 0.62
C LYS A 76 -13.35 -17.74 1.91
N HIS A 77 -12.54 -16.76 2.31
CA HIS A 77 -12.86 -15.90 3.43
C HIS A 77 -14.01 -14.95 3.07
N ARG A 78 -14.90 -14.68 4.03
CA ARG A 78 -15.97 -13.68 3.88
C ARG A 78 -15.32 -12.31 3.70
N PHE A 79 -15.77 -11.53 2.73
CA PHE A 79 -15.23 -10.20 2.55
C PHE A 79 -15.53 -9.31 3.78
N ALA A 80 -14.51 -8.61 4.28
CA ALA A 80 -14.62 -7.68 5.39
C ALA A 80 -13.95 -6.35 5.02
N PHE A 81 -14.63 -5.22 5.25
CA PHE A 81 -14.02 -3.90 5.07
C PHE A 81 -13.21 -3.54 6.32
N THR A 82 -12.06 -4.18 6.51
CA THR A 82 -11.07 -3.67 7.45
C THR A 82 -10.32 -2.53 6.78
N PRO A 83 -10.25 -1.34 7.38
CA PRO A 83 -9.38 -0.29 6.87
C PRO A 83 -7.94 -0.81 6.97
N SER A 84 -7.33 -1.07 5.81
CA SER A 84 -5.91 -1.39 5.71
C SER A 84 -5.15 -0.22 6.30
N LYS A 85 -4.36 -0.48 7.35
CA LYS A 85 -3.46 0.48 8.00
C LYS A 85 -2.30 0.90 7.06
N CYS A 86 -2.62 1.49 5.92
CA CYS A 86 -1.64 1.96 4.93
C CYS A 86 -2.04 3.33 4.37
N LEU A 87 -2.40 4.26 5.27
CA LEU A 87 -2.50 5.69 4.94
C LEU A 87 -1.91 6.59 6.05
N ILE A 88 -1.44 6.02 7.18
CA ILE A 88 -0.87 6.80 8.29
C ILE A 88 0.66 6.71 8.28
N ILE A 89 1.22 5.54 7.94
CA ILE A 89 2.68 5.35 7.89
C ILE A 89 3.29 6.07 6.69
N ASP A 90 2.58 6.09 5.55
CA ASP A 90 3.00 6.83 4.35
C ASP A 90 2.98 8.34 4.58
N CYS A 91 1.96 8.87 5.28
CA CYS A 91 1.91 10.29 5.67
C CYS A 91 2.99 10.65 6.70
N ILE A 92 3.28 9.80 7.68
CA ILE A 92 4.33 10.07 8.68
C ILE A 92 5.73 10.10 8.02
N ILE A 93 5.98 9.23 7.04
CA ILE A 93 7.26 9.20 6.31
C ILE A 93 7.40 10.43 5.41
N ILE A 94 6.34 10.86 4.71
CA ILE A 94 6.34 12.11 3.93
C ILE A 94 6.61 13.31 4.85
N ILE A 95 5.94 13.40 5.99
CA ILE A 95 6.15 14.49 6.98
C ILE A 95 7.59 14.49 7.51
N ILE A 96 8.18 13.31 7.78
CA ILE A 96 9.57 13.22 8.25
C ILE A 96 10.56 13.56 7.14
N ILE A 97 10.31 13.18 5.90
CA ILE A 97 11.18 13.52 4.76
C ILE A 97 11.10 15.00 4.43
N ASP A 98 9.91 15.61 4.40
CA ASP A 98 9.77 17.05 4.21
C ASP A 98 10.47 17.82 5.33
N TYR A 99 10.37 17.37 6.58
CA TYR A 99 11.02 18.02 7.73
C TYR A 99 12.56 17.84 7.76
N VAL A 100 13.09 16.72 7.26
CA VAL A 100 14.54 16.41 7.29
C VAL A 100 15.27 16.90 6.03
N TYR A 101 14.60 17.08 4.89
CA TYR A 101 15.23 17.58 3.66
C TYR A 101 15.04 19.10 3.44
N LEU A 102 14.12 19.77 4.17
CA LEU A 102 13.98 21.23 4.18
C LEU A 102 14.73 21.94 5.34
N LEU A 103 15.53 21.22 6.12
CA LEU A 103 16.49 21.74 7.12
C LEU A 103 17.92 21.29 6.79
#